data_AF-A0A956QW92-F1
#
_entry.id   AF-A0A956QW92-F1
#
_cell.length_a   1.000
_cell.length_b   1.000
_cell.length_c   1.000
_cell.angle_alpha   90.00
_cell.angle_beta   90.00
_cell.angle_gamma   90.00
#
_symmetry.space_group_name_H-M   'P 1'
#
loop_
_entity.id
_entity.type
_entity.pdbx_description
1 polymer ?
#
loop_
_entity_poly.entity_id
_entity_poly.type
_entity_poly.pdbx_seq_one_letter_code
_entity_poly.pdbx_strand_id
1 'polypeptide(L)'
;MAHKYGALLVTALTLSQLMLGLCPADARQMVIEGDQARENIKKVNSDINWHTSLNGALMDARKENKMVLWVHLVGKMDGAT
;
A
#
# COMPACT_ATOMS: atom_id res chain seq x y z
N MET A 1 33.28 28.89 -24.84
CA MET A 1 32.22 28.65 -23.83
C MET A 1 31.75 27.18 -23.76
N ALA A 2 32.48 26.19 -24.31
CA ALA A 2 32.04 24.79 -24.33
C ALA A 2 32.45 23.94 -23.10
N HIS A 3 33.50 24.34 -22.36
CA HIS A 3 34.05 23.52 -21.26
C HIS A 3 33.24 23.53 -19.96
N LYS A 4 32.39 24.53 -19.72
CA LYS A 4 31.64 24.67 -18.46
C LYS A 4 30.46 23.69 -18.36
N TYR A 5 29.86 23.32 -19.50
CA TYR A 5 28.71 22.43 -19.55
C TYR A 5 29.08 20.95 -19.39
N GLY A 6 30.29 20.55 -19.84
CA GLY A 6 30.78 19.18 -19.70
C GLY A 6 31.07 18.80 -18.25
N ALA A 7 31.66 19.70 -17.47
CA ALA A 7 31.92 19.47 -16.05
C ALA A 7 30.62 19.32 -15.24
N LEU A 8 29.60 20.13 -15.57
CA LEU A 8 28.30 20.09 -14.89
C LEU A 8 27.51 18.79 -15.17
N LEU A 9 27.64 18.26 -16.40
CA LEU A 9 27.04 16.98 -16.81
C LEU A 9 27.68 15.79 -16.08
N VAL A 10 29.01 15.79 -15.93
CA VAL A 10 29.73 14.70 -15.23
C VAL A 10 29.43 14.70 -13.73
N THR A 11 29.33 15.88 -13.11
CA THR A 11 28.92 15.97 -11.69
C THR A 11 27.48 15.55 -11.47
N ALA A 12 26.57 15.84 -12.41
CA ALA A 12 25.18 15.41 -12.31
C ALA A 12 25.03 13.88 -12.43
N LEU A 13 25.83 13.25 -13.29
CA LEU A 13 25.81 11.80 -13.50
C LEU A 13 26.39 11.01 -12.30
N THR A 14 27.39 11.57 -11.63
CA THR A 14 28.01 10.91 -10.47
C THR A 14 27.15 11.04 -9.21
N LEU A 15 26.41 12.15 -9.05
CA LEU A 15 25.49 12.34 -7.93
C LEU A 15 24.25 11.43 -8.01
N SER A 16 23.76 11.16 -9.22
CA SER A 16 22.60 10.28 -9.43
C SER A 16 22.91 8.79 -9.18
N GLN A 17 24.16 8.36 -9.39
CA GLN A 17 24.59 6.98 -9.06
C GLN A 17 24.68 6.73 -7.56
N LEU A 18 25.02 7.75 -6.76
CA LEU A 18 25.11 7.61 -5.29
C LEU A 18 23.74 7.40 -4.65
N MET A 19 22.68 7.96 -5.22
CA MET A 19 21.30 7.83 -4.71
C MET A 19 20.69 6.45 -4.93
N LEU A 20 21.18 5.67 -5.92
CA LEU A 20 20.69 4.31 -6.18
C LEU A 20 21.33 3.26 -5.25
N GLY A 21 22.50 3.55 -4.67
CA GLY A 21 23.21 2.63 -3.78
C GLY A 21 22.81 2.70 -2.30
N LEU A 22 22.02 3.71 -1.90
CA LEU A 22 21.63 3.96 -0.51
C LEU A 22 20.23 3.44 -0.15
N CYS A 23 19.55 2.76 -1.08
CA CYS A 23 18.29 2.09 -0.74
C CYS A 23 18.61 0.68 -0.26
N PRO A 24 18.56 0.38 1.06
CA PRO A 24 18.49 -1.00 1.50
C PRO A 24 17.18 -1.57 0.96
N ALA A 25 17.26 -2.32 -0.15
CA ALA A 25 16.18 -3.17 -0.59
C ALA A 25 16.11 -4.38 0.35
N ASP A 26 15.71 -4.16 1.60
CA ASP A 26 15.31 -5.25 2.50
C ASP A 26 13.90 -5.68 2.08
N ALA A 27 13.82 -6.38 0.95
CA ALA A 27 12.63 -7.09 0.51
C ALA A 27 12.49 -8.38 1.34
N ARG A 28 12.54 -8.25 2.67
CA ARG A 28 12.17 -9.34 3.56
C ARG A 28 10.69 -9.58 3.33
N GLN A 29 10.38 -10.66 2.63
CA GLN A 29 9.01 -11.14 2.53
C GLN A 29 8.56 -11.43 3.96
N MET A 30 7.79 -10.51 4.52
CA MET A 30 7.29 -10.61 5.88
C MET A 30 6.26 -11.73 5.86
N VAL A 31 6.72 -12.95 6.14
CA VAL A 31 5.83 -14.10 6.29
C VAL A 31 5.02 -13.84 7.55
N ILE A 32 3.73 -13.57 7.37
CA ILE A 32 2.80 -13.43 8.48
C ILE A 32 2.63 -14.82 9.10
N GLU A 33 2.87 -14.94 10.40
CA GLU A 33 2.64 -16.18 11.14
C GLU A 33 1.17 -16.59 11.09
N GLY A 34 0.89 -17.90 11.12
CA GLY A 34 -0.46 -18.43 10.94
C GLY A 34 -1.48 -17.87 11.95
N ASP A 35 -1.06 -17.66 13.20
CA ASP A 35 -1.92 -17.08 14.24
C ASP A 35 -2.26 -15.62 13.94
N GLN A 36 -1.30 -14.85 13.43
CA GLN A 36 -1.52 -13.46 13.04
C GLN A 36 -2.43 -13.36 11.81
N ALA A 37 -2.27 -14.28 10.85
CA ALA A 37 -3.16 -14.37 9.69
C ALA A 37 -4.60 -14.68 10.13
N ARG A 38 -4.78 -15.66 11.03
CA ARG A 38 -6.08 -16.02 11.60
C ARG A 38 -6.72 -14.85 12.37
N GLU A 39 -5.95 -14.10 13.15
CA GLU A 39 -6.44 -12.92 13.86
C GLU A 39 -6.88 -11.82 12.87
N ASN A 40 -6.11 -11.60 11.81
CA ASN A 40 -6.43 -10.61 10.78
C ASN A 40 -7.73 -10.98 10.04
N ILE A 41 -7.89 -12.26 9.67
CA ILE A 41 -9.11 -12.79 9.06
C ILE A 41 -10.30 -12.60 9.99
N LYS A 42 -10.13 -12.85 11.29
CA LYS A 42 -11.18 -12.60 12.28
C LYS A 42 -11.58 -11.11 12.26
N LYS A 43 -10.62 -10.19 12.41
CA LYS A 43 -10.90 -8.74 12.43
C LYS A 43 -11.65 -8.29 11.17
N VAL A 44 -11.21 -8.74 10.00
CA VAL A 44 -11.83 -8.38 8.72
C VAL A 44 -13.26 -8.89 8.62
N ASN A 45 -13.56 -10.10 9.11
CA ASN A 45 -14.89 -10.69 8.97
C ASN A 45 -15.88 -10.33 10.10
N SER A 46 -15.41 -10.16 11.34
CA SER A 46 -16.30 -9.95 12.49
C SER A 46 -16.36 -8.51 12.98
N ASP A 47 -15.28 -7.75 12.85
CA ASP A 47 -15.17 -6.44 13.52
C ASP A 47 -15.54 -5.30 12.56
N ILE A 48 -15.52 -5.55 11.25
CA ILE A 48 -15.93 -4.60 10.22
C ILE A 48 -17.38 -4.86 9.82
N ASN A 49 -18.23 -3.86 9.96
CA ASN A 49 -19.60 -3.90 9.44
C ASN A 49 -19.61 -3.60 7.94
N TRP A 50 -19.57 -4.65 7.11
CA TRP A 50 -19.55 -4.51 5.65
C TRP A 50 -20.93 -4.09 5.11
N HIS A 51 -20.95 -2.98 4.38
CA HIS A 51 -22.13 -2.61 3.61
C HIS A 51 -22.26 -3.47 2.36
N THR A 52 -23.46 -3.99 2.09
CA THR A 52 -23.78 -4.77 0.89
C THR A 52 -24.17 -3.90 -0.31
N SER A 53 -24.31 -2.58 -0.12
CA SER A 53 -24.63 -1.63 -1.20
C SER A 53 -23.81 -0.35 -1.07
N LEU A 54 -23.33 0.16 -2.23
CA LEU A 54 -22.54 1.39 -2.29
C LEU A 54 -23.38 2.61 -1.87
N ASN A 55 -24.65 2.65 -2.26
CA ASN A 55 -25.53 3.76 -1.92
C ASN A 55 -25.77 3.88 -0.41
N GLY A 56 -25.92 2.75 0.30
CA GLY A 56 -26.02 2.74 1.76
C GLY A 56 -24.74 3.25 2.41
N ALA A 57 -23.58 2.75 1.97
CA ALA A 57 -22.27 3.19 2.47
C ALA A 57 -22.05 4.70 2.28
N LEU A 58 -22.40 5.25 1.11
CA LEU A 58 -22.29 6.68 0.83
C LEU A 58 -23.21 7.53 1.69
N MET A 59 -24.44 7.07 1.93
CA MET A 59 -25.39 7.79 2.77
C MET A 59 -24.88 7.90 4.21
N ASP A 60 -24.39 6.81 4.78
CA ASP A 60 -23.93 6.79 6.18
C ASP A 60 -22.58 7.49 6.34
N ALA A 61 -21.65 7.32 5.40
CA ALA A 61 -20.39 8.05 5.38
C ALA A 61 -20.59 9.58 5.30
N ARG A 62 -21.61 10.06 4.57
CA ARG A 62 -21.98 11.48 4.55
C ARG A 62 -22.51 11.97 5.89
N LYS A 63 -23.34 11.17 6.58
CA LYS A 63 -23.86 11.51 7.91
C LYS A 63 -22.74 11.58 8.95
N GLU A 64 -21.77 10.68 8.84
CA GLU A 64 -20.69 10.54 9.82
C GLU A 64 -19.41 11.32 9.44
N ASN A 65 -19.42 12.02 8.30
CA ASN A 65 -18.27 12.72 7.73
C ASN A 65 -17.02 11.82 7.61
N LYS A 66 -17.21 10.59 7.11
CA LYS A 66 -16.16 9.59 6.92
C LYS A 66 -15.88 9.33 5.43
N MET A 67 -14.70 8.79 5.14
CA MET A 67 -14.33 8.30 3.82
C MET A 67 -14.94 6.93 3.55
N VAL A 68 -15.29 6.66 2.28
CA VAL A 68 -15.74 5.33 1.85
C VAL A 68 -14.59 4.57 1.19
N LEU A 69 -14.29 3.38 1.70
CA LEU A 69 -13.50 2.36 1.02
C LEU A 69 -14.47 1.32 0.44
N TRP A 70 -14.43 1.10 -0.87
CA TRP A 70 -15.24 0.09 -1.53
C TRP A 70 -14.36 -1.03 -2.08
N VAL A 71 -14.63 -2.27 -1.68
CA VAL A 71 -13.84 -3.43 -2.07
C VAL A 71 -14.74 -4.45 -2.75
N HIS A 72 -14.37 -4.86 -3.96
CA HIS A 72 -15.00 -6.00 -4.63
C HIS A 72 -14.10 -7.23 -4.44
N LEU A 73 -14.54 -8.16 -3.60
CA LEU A 73 -13.79 -9.36 -3.27
C LEU A 73 -14.27 -10.52 -4.14
N VAL A 74 -13.31 -11.23 -4.73
CA VAL A 74 -13.56 -12.45 -5.50
C VAL A 74 -13.09 -13.64 -4.66
N GLY A 75 -14.02 -14.53 -4.29
CA GLY A 75 -13.74 -15.67 -3.41
C GLY A 75 -14.27 -15.49 -1.99
N LYS A 76 -13.76 -16.30 -1.04
CA LYS A 76 -14.11 -16.24 0.38
C LYS A 76 -13.03 -15.51 1.17
N MET A 77 -13.43 -14.77 2.20
CA MET A 77 -12.52 -14.12 3.15
C MET A 77 -12.12 -15.05 4.30
N ASP A 78 -12.11 -16.37 4.12
CA ASP A 78 -11.74 -17.34 5.17
C ASP A 78 -10.23 -17.57 5.26
N GLY A 79 -9.45 -16.99 4.34
CA GLY A 79 -7.99 -17.11 4.28
C GLY A 79 -7.49 -18.50 3.88
N ALA A 80 -8.39 -19.37 3.43
CA ALA A 80 -8.02 -20.63 2.81
C ALA A 80 -7.75 -20.39 1.32
N THR A 81 -6.50 -20.53 0.91
CA THR A 81 -6.10 -20.80 -0.47
C THR A 81 -5.69 -22.24 -0.63
#